data_AF-A0A951GBH9-F1
#
_entry.id   AF-A0A951GBH9-F1
#
_cell.length_a   1.000
_cell.length_b   1.000
_cell.length_c   1.000
_cell.angle_alpha   90.00
_cell.angle_beta   90.00
_cell.angle_gamma   90.00
#
_symmetry.space_group_name_H-M   'P 1'
#
loop_
_entity.id
_entity.type
_entity.pdbx_description
1 polymer ?
#
loop_
_entity_poly.entity_id
_entity_poly.type
_entity_poly.pdbx_seq_one_letter_code
_entity_poly.pdbx_strand_id
1 'polypeptide(L)'
;MSKFSREDDTDDPWLTLAEIAEELRVNPATVRLWISRGRLKAMRAGQRKLLVRRSELDRMLVASDPAKQPEPREPRKPEPLRPVFDHPLAGQVARARAHMDPTVIPAAIKRMQEAEAVFDTAVSASNNAPPDPGFPSRLRAVAAACLQRAEALDQASRIPGFRWTPVSAPDPVIRSHELRPGGNRPGAPHKWQTYDMAVERLSIAVQGNVISLVSHEFREIGWVLNEIADELESTADEQHR
;
A
#
# COMPACT_ATOMS: atom_id res chain seq x y z
N MET A 1 -45.90 -31.94 43.86
CA MET A 1 -46.58 -32.01 42.55
C MET A 1 -45.87 -31.04 41.62
N SER A 2 -44.92 -31.54 40.83
CA SER A 2 -45.08 -31.80 39.39
C SER A 2 -45.15 -30.47 38.61
N LYS A 3 -44.25 -30.14 37.69
CA LYS A 3 -43.61 -30.99 36.67
C LYS A 3 -42.26 -30.38 36.25
N PHE A 4 -41.16 -31.07 36.50
CA PHE A 4 -39.95 -30.98 35.66
C PHE A 4 -39.91 -32.26 34.82
N SER A 5 -40.46 -32.19 33.61
CA SER A 5 -40.17 -33.13 32.52
C SER A 5 -40.54 -32.46 31.20
N ARG A 6 -39.51 -31.97 30.52
CA ARG A 6 -39.23 -32.17 29.10
C ARG A 6 -37.83 -31.61 28.82
N GLU A 7 -36.83 -32.30 29.33
CA GLU A 7 -35.70 -32.63 28.45
C GLU A 7 -36.26 -33.67 27.48
N ASP A 8 -36.11 -33.45 26.18
CA ASP A 8 -35.87 -34.50 25.19
C ASP A 8 -35.80 -33.88 23.77
N ASP A 9 -34.57 -33.85 23.25
CA ASP A 9 -34.13 -33.84 21.84
C ASP A 9 -34.15 -32.55 20.99
N THR A 10 -34.42 -31.36 21.54
CA THR A 10 -34.30 -30.07 20.81
C THR A 10 -33.32 -29.06 21.44
N ASP A 11 -32.52 -29.47 22.42
CA ASP A 11 -31.87 -28.54 23.37
C ASP A 11 -30.52 -27.94 22.95
N ASP A 12 -30.02 -28.22 21.74
CA ASP A 12 -28.78 -27.60 21.24
C ASP A 12 -29.01 -26.88 19.90
N PRO A 13 -29.71 -25.71 19.91
CA PRO A 13 -30.02 -24.98 18.70
C PRO A 13 -28.76 -24.50 17.99
N TRP A 14 -28.76 -24.61 16.67
CA TRP A 14 -27.74 -24.05 15.80
C TRP A 14 -27.96 -22.55 15.65
N LEU A 15 -27.02 -21.76 16.14
CA LEU A 15 -27.04 -20.31 16.04
C LEU A 15 -26.21 -19.85 14.84
N THR A 16 -26.73 -18.86 14.14
CA THR A 16 -25.97 -18.12 13.14
C THR A 16 -25.04 -17.13 13.82
N LEU A 17 -23.99 -16.72 13.10
CA LEU A 17 -23.05 -15.71 13.59
C LEU A 17 -23.72 -14.38 13.93
N ALA A 18 -24.84 -14.04 13.26
CA ALA A 18 -25.58 -12.80 13.50
C ALA A 18 -26.37 -12.87 14.83
N GLU A 19 -27.03 -14.00 15.09
CA GLU A 19 -27.76 -14.22 16.35
C GLU A 19 -26.81 -14.22 17.56
N ILE A 20 -25.65 -14.89 17.43
CA ILE A 20 -24.60 -14.89 18.48
C ILE A 20 -24.08 -13.47 18.74
N ALA A 21 -23.90 -12.70 17.67
CA ALA A 21 -23.41 -11.33 17.76
C ALA A 21 -24.41 -10.41 18.45
N GLU A 22 -25.69 -10.54 18.14
CA GLU A 22 -26.76 -9.76 18.74
C GLU A 22 -26.94 -10.10 20.22
N GLU A 23 -26.90 -11.39 20.57
CA GLU A 23 -27.09 -11.85 21.94
C GLU A 23 -25.94 -11.43 22.87
N LEU A 24 -24.71 -11.55 22.40
CA LEU A 24 -23.53 -11.12 23.17
C LEU A 24 -23.24 -9.62 23.02
N ARG A 25 -24.03 -8.90 22.21
CA ARG A 25 -23.80 -7.50 21.81
C ARG A 25 -22.37 -7.26 21.30
N VAL A 26 -21.82 -8.21 20.56
CA VAL A 26 -20.50 -8.13 19.94
C VAL A 26 -20.60 -7.95 18.43
N ASN A 27 -19.56 -7.42 17.80
CA ASN A 27 -19.51 -7.30 16.34
C ASN A 27 -19.48 -8.71 15.69
N PRO A 28 -20.29 -9.00 14.65
CA PRO A 28 -20.23 -10.27 13.90
C PRO A 28 -18.82 -10.64 13.40
N ALA A 29 -17.95 -9.67 13.14
CA ALA A 29 -16.54 -9.90 12.79
C ALA A 29 -15.74 -10.57 13.92
N THR A 30 -16.06 -10.26 15.18
CA THR A 30 -15.43 -10.87 16.38
C THR A 30 -15.81 -12.35 16.48
N VAL A 31 -17.06 -12.71 16.19
CA VAL A 31 -17.52 -14.10 16.16
C VAL A 31 -16.80 -14.89 15.05
N ARG A 32 -16.64 -14.29 13.86
CA ARG A 32 -15.83 -14.88 12.77
C ARG A 32 -14.38 -15.09 13.18
N LEU A 33 -13.81 -14.15 13.92
CA LEU A 33 -12.43 -14.24 14.42
C LEU A 33 -12.28 -15.41 15.39
N TRP A 34 -13.21 -15.63 16.32
CA TRP A 34 -13.19 -16.78 17.24
C TRP A 34 -13.23 -18.12 16.51
N ILE A 35 -14.00 -18.21 15.42
CA ILE A 35 -14.04 -19.40 14.55
C ILE A 35 -12.69 -19.58 13.84
N SER A 36 -12.13 -18.51 13.24
CA SER A 36 -10.85 -18.58 12.52
C SER A 36 -9.66 -18.95 13.42
N ARG A 37 -9.73 -18.56 14.71
CA ARG A 37 -8.71 -18.89 15.73
C ARG A 37 -8.94 -20.25 16.39
N GLY A 38 -9.95 -21.01 15.96
CA GLY A 38 -10.27 -22.33 16.50
C GLY A 38 -10.89 -22.31 17.90
N ARG A 39 -11.30 -21.14 18.40
CA ARG A 39 -11.89 -20.96 19.75
C ARG A 39 -13.39 -21.30 19.78
N LEU A 40 -14.06 -21.25 18.63
CA LEU A 40 -15.43 -21.73 18.44
C LEU A 40 -15.48 -22.74 17.30
N LYS A 41 -16.03 -23.93 17.57
CA LYS A 41 -16.27 -24.92 16.52
C LYS A 41 -17.56 -24.57 15.76
N ALA A 42 -17.41 -24.19 14.49
CA ALA A 42 -18.52 -23.92 13.59
C ALA A 42 -18.70 -25.07 12.58
N MET A 43 -19.95 -25.39 12.26
CA MET A 43 -20.35 -26.28 11.17
C MET A 43 -20.76 -25.47 9.95
N ARG A 44 -20.42 -25.95 8.76
CA ARG A 44 -20.82 -25.33 7.49
C ARG A 44 -22.16 -25.91 7.04
N ALA A 45 -23.22 -25.11 7.02
CA ALA A 45 -24.52 -25.47 6.47
C ALA A 45 -24.69 -24.93 5.04
N GLY A 46 -23.72 -25.26 4.16
CA GLY A 46 -23.62 -24.80 2.77
C GLY A 46 -22.47 -23.83 2.51
N GLN A 47 -22.38 -23.29 1.28
CA GLN A 47 -21.23 -22.50 0.80
C GLN A 47 -21.01 -21.18 1.55
N ARG A 48 -22.04 -20.58 2.17
CA ARG A 48 -21.96 -19.23 2.78
C ARG A 48 -22.52 -19.13 4.20
N LYS A 49 -22.98 -20.22 4.81
CA LYS A 49 -23.62 -20.20 6.14
C LYS A 49 -22.81 -21.03 7.14
N LEU A 50 -22.26 -20.35 8.15
CA LEU A 50 -21.63 -20.95 9.31
C LEU A 50 -22.66 -20.98 10.45
N LEU A 51 -22.78 -22.13 11.10
CA LEU A 51 -23.64 -22.35 12.25
C LEU A 51 -22.79 -22.83 13.42
N VAL A 52 -23.09 -22.37 14.63
CA VAL A 52 -22.41 -22.78 15.86
C VAL A 52 -23.45 -23.37 16.80
N ARG A 53 -23.13 -24.49 17.46
CA ARG A 53 -24.01 -25.06 18.47
C ARG A 53 -24.06 -24.15 19.69
N ARG A 54 -25.26 -23.98 20.26
CA ARG A 54 -25.46 -23.25 21.51
C ARG A 54 -24.56 -23.77 22.63
N SER A 55 -24.49 -25.10 22.77
CA SER A 55 -23.66 -25.77 23.77
C SER A 55 -22.16 -25.48 23.62
N GLU A 56 -21.68 -25.22 22.40
CA GLU A 56 -20.29 -24.86 22.13
C GLU A 56 -20.02 -23.39 22.50
N LEU A 57 -20.99 -22.51 22.24
CA LEU A 57 -20.94 -21.12 22.68
C LEU A 57 -20.92 -21.03 24.21
N ASP A 58 -21.81 -21.75 24.88
CA ASP A 58 -21.90 -21.77 26.34
C ASP A 58 -20.61 -22.37 26.95
N ARG A 59 -20.06 -23.45 26.37
CA ARG A 59 -18.76 -23.99 26.79
C ARG A 59 -17.63 -22.96 26.67
N MET A 60 -17.62 -22.19 25.58
CA MET A 60 -16.63 -21.13 25.39
C MET A 60 -16.79 -20.02 26.44
N LEU A 61 -18.03 -19.61 26.74
CA LEU A 61 -18.31 -18.56 27.71
C LEU A 61 -17.94 -19.00 29.13
N VAL A 62 -18.27 -20.23 29.51
CA VAL A 62 -17.90 -20.84 30.80
C VAL A 62 -16.38 -21.00 30.92
N ALA A 63 -15.70 -21.42 29.85
CA ALA A 63 -14.24 -21.50 29.82
C ALA A 63 -13.54 -20.13 29.78
N SER A 64 -14.28 -19.05 29.57
CA SER A 64 -13.78 -17.66 29.49
C SER A 64 -14.08 -16.84 30.75
N ASP A 65 -14.31 -17.50 31.90
CA ASP A 65 -14.52 -16.88 33.21
C ASP A 65 -13.50 -15.74 33.44
N PRO A 66 -13.93 -14.46 33.51
CA PRO A 66 -13.05 -13.30 33.52
C PRO A 66 -12.19 -13.20 34.79
N ALA A 67 -12.51 -13.95 35.84
CA ALA A 67 -11.76 -13.98 37.10
C ALA A 67 -10.43 -14.78 37.05
N LYS A 68 -10.15 -15.47 35.93
CA LYS A 68 -8.86 -16.16 35.68
C LYS A 68 -8.14 -15.66 34.43
N GLN A 69 -8.60 -14.57 33.85
CA GLN A 69 -7.77 -13.84 32.90
C GLN A 69 -6.62 -13.22 33.71
N PRO A 70 -5.34 -13.51 33.42
CA PRO A 70 -4.30 -12.57 33.85
C PRO A 70 -4.77 -11.21 33.32
N GLU A 71 -4.77 -10.19 34.18
CA GLU A 71 -5.18 -8.83 33.81
C GLU A 71 -4.70 -8.55 32.38
N PRO A 72 -5.51 -7.89 31.53
CA PRO A 72 -5.02 -7.42 30.25
C PRO A 72 -3.75 -6.68 30.59
N ARG A 73 -2.59 -7.28 30.25
CA ARG A 73 -1.34 -6.55 30.26
C ARG A 73 -1.72 -5.38 29.39
N GLU A 74 -1.86 -4.19 30.01
CA GLU A 74 -2.01 -2.95 29.26
C GLU A 74 -1.10 -3.15 28.07
N PRO A 75 -1.62 -3.03 26.81
CA PRO A 75 -0.79 -3.31 25.65
C PRO A 75 0.47 -2.57 25.96
N ARG A 76 1.58 -3.30 26.24
CA ARG A 76 2.83 -2.68 26.67
C ARG A 76 2.95 -1.64 25.60
N LYS A 77 2.79 -0.35 25.92
CA LYS A 77 3.08 0.70 24.93
C LYS A 77 4.43 0.22 24.48
N PRO A 78 4.60 -0.28 23.23
CA PRO A 78 5.88 -0.80 22.84
C PRO A 78 6.76 0.38 23.16
N GLU A 79 7.62 0.22 24.17
CA GLU A 79 8.43 1.33 24.64
C GLU A 79 9.11 1.74 23.36
N PRO A 80 8.72 2.90 22.80
CA PRO A 80 8.63 3.08 21.34
C PRO A 80 9.96 2.66 20.86
N LEU A 81 10.05 1.47 20.20
CA LEU A 81 11.30 0.70 20.09
C LEU A 81 12.31 1.76 19.79
N ARG A 82 13.08 2.19 20.81
CA ARG A 82 14.04 3.24 20.52
C ARG A 82 14.88 2.47 19.55
N PRO A 83 15.01 2.91 18.28
CA PRO A 83 16.01 2.29 17.46
C PRO A 83 17.24 2.33 18.36
N VAL A 84 17.71 1.15 18.76
CA VAL A 84 19.03 1.00 19.33
C VAL A 84 19.90 1.25 18.10
N PHE A 85 19.95 2.52 17.69
CA PHE A 85 21.19 3.07 17.26
C PHE A 85 22.03 2.89 18.51
N ASP A 86 22.73 1.75 18.58
CA ASP A 86 24.03 1.78 19.20
C ASP A 86 24.62 3.12 18.76
N HIS A 87 25.04 3.93 19.72
CA HIS A 87 25.65 5.22 19.45
C HIS A 87 27.07 5.02 18.88
N PRO A 88 27.21 4.41 17.68
CA PRO A 88 28.14 4.94 16.68
C PRO A 88 27.46 5.76 15.56
N LEU A 89 26.26 5.41 15.09
CA LEU A 89 25.73 5.96 13.82
C LEU A 89 25.27 7.42 13.90
N ALA A 90 24.58 7.83 14.96
CA ALA A 90 24.16 9.24 15.11
C ALA A 90 25.39 10.17 15.20
N GLY A 91 26.43 9.74 15.91
CA GLY A 91 27.72 10.44 15.96
C GLY A 91 28.45 10.43 14.62
N GLN A 92 28.40 9.34 13.86
CA GLN A 92 28.98 9.25 12.51
C GLN A 92 28.24 10.14 11.52
N VAL A 93 26.91 10.21 11.54
CA VAL A 93 26.12 11.11 10.68
C VAL A 93 26.39 12.57 11.04
N ALA A 94 26.46 12.91 12.33
CA ALA A 94 26.83 14.25 12.79
C ALA A 94 28.25 14.64 12.35
N ARG A 95 29.21 13.72 12.47
CA ARG A 95 30.60 13.92 12.00
C ARG A 95 30.69 14.04 10.48
N ALA A 96 30.01 13.18 9.73
CA ALA A 96 29.95 13.26 8.27
C ALA A 96 29.35 14.59 7.83
N ARG A 97 28.27 15.04 8.48
CA ARG A 97 27.64 16.34 8.24
C ARG A 97 28.56 17.52 8.59
N ALA A 98 29.36 17.41 9.64
CA ALA A 98 30.32 18.46 10.03
C ALA A 98 31.47 18.66 9.01
N HIS A 99 31.80 17.63 8.23
CA HIS A 99 32.83 17.72 7.18
C HIS A 99 32.26 17.93 5.78
N MET A 100 30.93 17.97 5.64
CA MET A 100 30.27 18.13 4.36
C MET A 100 30.18 19.61 3.97
N ASP A 101 30.36 19.90 2.69
CA ASP A 101 30.10 21.23 2.14
C ASP A 101 28.61 21.62 2.40
N PRO A 102 28.34 22.76 3.06
CA PRO A 102 26.99 23.19 3.41
C PRO A 102 26.08 23.43 2.20
N THR A 103 26.63 23.58 1.00
CA THR A 103 25.88 23.79 -0.25
C THR A 103 25.29 22.50 -0.82
N VAL A 104 25.76 21.33 -0.39
CA VAL A 104 25.35 20.02 -0.93
C VAL A 104 23.85 19.77 -0.75
N ILE A 105 23.30 20.01 0.44
CA ILE A 105 21.87 19.81 0.71
C ILE A 105 21.01 20.80 -0.09
N PRO A 106 21.25 22.13 -0.04
CA PRO A 106 20.51 23.08 -0.89
C PRO A 106 20.57 22.75 -2.38
N ALA A 107 21.74 22.33 -2.88
CA ALA A 107 21.90 21.99 -4.29
C ALA A 107 21.16 20.69 -4.67
N ALA A 108 21.04 19.72 -3.75
CA ALA A 108 20.23 18.53 -3.96
C ALA A 108 18.73 18.85 -3.94
N ILE A 109 18.27 19.70 -3.01
CA ILE A 109 16.89 20.19 -2.97
C ILE A 109 16.53 20.91 -4.27
N LYS A 110 17.41 21.79 -4.75
CA LYS A 110 17.21 22.51 -6.02
C LYS A 110 17.07 21.55 -7.21
N ARG A 111 17.92 20.52 -7.30
CA ARG A 111 17.81 19.49 -8.36
C ARG A 111 16.51 18.70 -8.27
N MET A 112 16.05 18.36 -7.07
CA MET A 112 14.76 17.69 -6.88
C MET A 112 13.59 18.57 -7.33
N GLN A 113 13.61 19.86 -6.98
CA GLN A 113 12.60 20.84 -7.41
C GLN A 113 12.59 21.04 -8.93
N GLU A 114 13.76 21.11 -9.56
CA GLU A 114 13.89 21.20 -11.02
C GLU A 114 13.34 19.96 -11.71
N ALA A 115 13.69 18.76 -11.22
CA ALA A 115 13.18 17.51 -11.76
C ALA A 115 11.66 17.36 -11.57
N GLU A 116 11.13 17.83 -10.43
CA GLU A 116 9.68 17.90 -10.19
C GLU A 116 8.97 18.83 -11.16
N ALA A 117 9.52 20.02 -11.43
CA ALA A 117 8.94 20.95 -12.39
C ALA A 117 8.92 20.38 -13.82
N VAL A 118 9.98 19.67 -14.23
CA VAL A 118 10.03 18.98 -15.54
C VAL A 118 8.97 17.88 -15.61
N PHE A 119 8.82 17.09 -14.54
CA PHE A 119 7.80 16.05 -14.44
C PHE A 119 6.38 16.61 -14.51
N ASP A 120 6.08 17.64 -13.73
CA ASP A 120 4.76 18.28 -13.73
C ASP A 120 4.43 18.86 -15.11
N THR A 121 5.40 19.45 -15.79
CA THR A 121 5.26 19.94 -17.17
C THR A 121 4.93 18.80 -18.13
N ALA A 122 5.68 17.69 -18.08
CA ALA A 122 5.46 16.53 -18.96
C ALA A 122 4.10 15.86 -18.72
N VAL A 123 3.73 15.64 -17.45
CA VAL A 123 2.42 15.07 -17.07
C VAL A 123 1.28 16.00 -17.48
N SER A 124 1.44 17.31 -17.30
CA SER A 124 0.43 18.30 -17.72
C SER A 124 0.26 18.36 -19.24
N ALA A 125 1.35 18.22 -19.99
CA ALA A 125 1.31 18.16 -21.45
C ALA A 125 0.57 16.91 -21.94
N SER A 126 0.80 15.74 -21.32
CA SER A 126 0.03 14.52 -21.62
C SER A 126 -1.42 14.62 -21.17
N ASN A 127 -1.71 15.23 -20.02
CA ASN A 127 -3.08 15.30 -19.52
C ASN A 127 -4.04 16.06 -20.45
N ASN A 128 -3.53 17.11 -21.11
CA ASN A 128 -4.33 18.01 -21.93
C ASN A 128 -4.14 17.77 -23.44
N ALA A 129 -3.52 16.65 -23.82
CA ALA A 129 -3.21 16.38 -25.22
C ALA A 129 -4.46 15.95 -26.02
N PRO A 130 -4.61 16.41 -27.27
CA PRO A 130 -5.57 15.83 -28.20
C PRO A 130 -5.14 14.39 -28.57
N PRO A 131 -6.09 13.50 -28.91
CA PRO A 131 -5.77 12.17 -29.42
C PRO A 131 -5.15 12.28 -30.82
N ASP A 132 -3.82 12.34 -30.88
CA ASP A 132 -3.04 12.59 -32.09
C ASP A 132 -1.80 11.67 -32.17
N PRO A 133 -1.05 11.65 -33.30
CA PRO A 133 0.15 10.84 -33.47
C PRO A 133 1.30 11.20 -32.52
N GLY A 134 1.22 12.29 -31.76
CA GLY A 134 2.25 12.72 -30.83
C GLY A 134 2.30 11.93 -29.52
N PHE A 135 1.44 10.92 -29.36
CA PHE A 135 1.36 10.11 -28.14
C PHE A 135 2.70 9.46 -27.74
N PRO A 136 3.45 8.76 -28.62
CA PRO A 136 4.75 8.18 -28.25
C PRO A 136 5.78 9.24 -27.78
N SER A 137 5.82 10.39 -28.43
CA SER A 137 6.68 11.52 -28.02
C SER A 137 6.33 12.03 -26.62
N ARG A 138 5.03 12.09 -26.27
CA ARG A 138 4.59 12.45 -24.92
C ARG A 138 4.96 11.38 -23.89
N LEU A 139 4.84 10.09 -24.24
CA LEU A 139 5.33 9.01 -23.38
C LEU A 139 6.82 9.16 -23.09
N ARG A 140 7.64 9.46 -24.11
CA ARG A 140 9.08 9.72 -23.92
C ARG A 140 9.35 10.94 -23.04
N ALA A 141 8.59 12.01 -23.17
CA ALA A 141 8.73 13.18 -22.31
C ALA A 141 8.45 12.85 -20.84
N VAL A 142 7.37 12.10 -20.56
CA VAL A 142 7.05 11.64 -19.20
C VAL A 142 8.10 10.65 -18.69
N ALA A 143 8.57 9.73 -19.55
CA ALA A 143 9.62 8.77 -19.22
C ALA A 143 10.93 9.44 -18.81
N ALA A 144 11.40 10.40 -19.62
CA ALA A 144 12.60 11.18 -19.34
C ALA A 144 12.49 11.95 -18.01
N ALA A 145 11.32 12.56 -17.75
CA ALA A 145 11.09 13.28 -16.50
C ALA A 145 11.06 12.35 -15.28
N CYS A 146 10.48 11.15 -15.41
CA CYS A 146 10.53 10.10 -14.39
C CYS A 146 11.97 9.68 -14.07
N LEU A 147 12.80 9.44 -15.09
CA LEU A 147 14.21 9.08 -14.91
C LEU A 147 15.01 10.21 -14.24
N GLN A 148 14.74 11.47 -14.62
CA GLN A 148 15.36 12.63 -13.99
C GLN A 148 14.96 12.77 -12.50
N ARG A 149 13.68 12.57 -12.15
CA ARG A 149 13.24 12.51 -10.74
C ARG A 149 13.93 11.37 -10.00
N ALA A 150 14.00 10.19 -10.61
CA ALA A 150 14.66 9.03 -10.00
C ALA A 150 16.12 9.32 -9.67
N GLU A 151 16.87 9.94 -10.58
CA GLU A 151 18.26 10.33 -10.37
C GLU A 151 18.40 11.38 -9.25
N ALA A 152 17.60 12.44 -9.27
CA ALA A 152 17.68 13.48 -8.24
C ALA A 152 17.39 12.93 -6.83
N LEU A 153 16.39 12.06 -6.70
CA LEU A 153 16.04 11.39 -5.44
C LEU A 153 17.12 10.41 -4.99
N ASP A 154 17.70 9.65 -5.91
CA ASP A 154 18.78 8.71 -5.66
C ASP A 154 20.05 9.41 -5.17
N GLN A 155 20.44 10.52 -5.83
CA GLN A 155 21.53 11.38 -5.39
C GLN A 155 21.27 11.96 -3.99
N ALA A 156 20.07 12.47 -3.73
CA ALA A 156 19.71 12.98 -2.41
C ALA A 156 19.74 11.91 -1.32
N SER A 157 19.36 10.67 -1.64
CA SER A 157 19.36 9.54 -0.70
C SER A 157 20.76 9.19 -0.16
N ARG A 158 21.80 9.51 -0.92
CA ARG A 158 23.21 9.25 -0.57
C ARG A 158 23.81 10.33 0.33
N ILE A 159 23.12 11.45 0.53
CA ILE A 159 23.63 12.57 1.32
C ILE A 159 23.47 12.26 2.82
N PRO A 160 24.56 12.21 3.60
CA PRO A 160 24.49 11.93 5.02
C PRO A 160 23.58 12.93 5.76
N GLY A 161 22.57 12.40 6.44
CA GLY A 161 21.64 13.20 7.25
C GLY A 161 20.53 13.90 6.47
N PHE A 162 20.44 13.71 5.14
CA PHE A 162 19.25 14.10 4.38
C PHE A 162 18.03 13.31 4.86
N ARG A 163 16.89 13.98 5.01
CA ARG A 163 15.64 13.35 5.44
C ARG A 163 14.54 13.67 4.45
N TRP A 164 13.91 12.62 3.97
CA TRP A 164 12.69 12.72 3.18
C TRP A 164 11.48 12.92 4.08
N THR A 165 10.64 13.87 3.71
CA THR A 165 9.35 14.11 4.36
C THR A 165 8.27 13.41 3.53
N PRO A 166 7.56 12.42 4.08
CA PRO A 166 6.50 11.74 3.35
C PRO A 166 5.32 12.67 3.03
N VAL A 167 4.64 12.38 1.91
CA VAL A 167 3.42 13.09 1.51
C VAL A 167 2.22 12.47 2.21
N SER A 168 1.51 13.24 3.04
CA SER A 168 0.42 12.71 3.90
C SER A 168 -0.92 12.46 3.19
N ALA A 169 -1.15 13.06 2.02
CA ALA A 169 -2.35 12.86 1.22
C ALA A 169 -1.97 12.97 -0.27
N PRO A 170 -1.43 11.90 -0.88
CA PRO A 170 -1.03 11.97 -2.27
C PRO A 170 -2.29 12.02 -3.14
N ASP A 171 -2.49 13.14 -3.84
CA ASP A 171 -3.15 13.09 -5.14
C ASP A 171 -2.47 12.01 -6.01
N PRO A 172 -3.16 11.45 -7.02
CA PRO A 172 -2.52 10.55 -7.98
C PRO A 172 -1.23 11.18 -8.49
N VAL A 173 -0.10 10.48 -8.29
CA VAL A 173 1.23 11.02 -8.63
C VAL A 173 1.31 11.32 -10.12
N ILE A 174 0.65 10.49 -10.94
CA ILE A 174 0.45 10.74 -12.37
C ILE A 174 -1.03 11.04 -12.61
N ARG A 175 -1.32 12.25 -13.10
CA ARG A 175 -2.69 12.76 -13.30
C ARG A 175 -3.18 12.72 -14.75
N SER A 176 -2.37 12.20 -15.69
CA SER A 176 -2.71 12.22 -17.12
C SER A 176 -3.93 11.35 -17.46
N HIS A 177 -4.89 11.93 -18.18
CA HIS A 177 -6.04 11.23 -18.75
C HIS A 177 -5.66 10.14 -19.77
N GLU A 178 -4.55 10.29 -20.48
CA GLU A 178 -4.04 9.27 -21.41
C GLU A 178 -3.40 8.10 -20.65
N LEU A 179 -2.73 8.40 -19.53
CA LEU A 179 -1.95 7.44 -18.76
C LEU A 179 -2.72 6.81 -17.59
N ARG A 180 -4.01 7.05 -17.43
CA ARG A 180 -4.82 6.41 -16.38
C ARG A 180 -5.37 5.05 -16.84
N PRO A 181 -5.62 4.10 -15.92
CA PRO A 181 -6.29 2.85 -16.26
C PRO A 181 -7.64 3.13 -16.95
N GLY A 182 -7.93 2.38 -18.02
CA GLY A 182 -9.12 2.57 -18.83
C GLY A 182 -9.04 3.73 -19.85
N GLY A 183 -7.90 4.41 -19.97
CA GLY A 183 -7.61 5.29 -21.11
C GLY A 183 -7.45 4.51 -22.42
N ASN A 184 -7.51 5.20 -23.56
CA ASN A 184 -7.25 4.60 -24.88
C ASN A 184 -5.75 4.37 -25.07
N ARG A 185 -5.23 3.32 -24.42
CA ARG A 185 -3.81 2.97 -24.36
C ARG A 185 -3.46 1.98 -25.48
N PRO A 186 -2.78 2.41 -26.55
CA PRO A 186 -2.35 1.50 -27.63
C PRO A 186 -1.18 0.61 -27.18
N GLY A 187 -0.91 -0.47 -27.91
CA GLY A 187 0.19 -1.40 -27.65
C GLY A 187 -0.17 -2.54 -26.70
N ALA A 188 0.83 -3.31 -26.29
CA ALA A 188 0.61 -4.54 -25.54
C ALA A 188 0.02 -4.32 -24.12
N PRO A 189 -1.11 -4.98 -23.76
CA PRO A 189 -1.77 -4.78 -22.47
C PRO A 189 -0.89 -5.08 -21.23
N HIS A 190 0.03 -6.05 -21.34
CA HIS A 190 0.88 -6.45 -20.22
C HIS A 190 1.89 -5.36 -19.82
N LYS A 191 2.36 -4.52 -20.76
CA LYS A 191 3.25 -3.40 -20.45
C LYS A 191 2.51 -2.31 -19.68
N TRP A 192 1.28 -2.02 -20.06
CA TRP A 192 0.41 -1.10 -19.31
C TRP A 192 0.09 -1.61 -17.91
N GLN A 193 -0.07 -2.93 -17.73
CA GLN A 193 -0.21 -3.54 -16.41
C GLN A 193 1.05 -3.34 -15.55
N THR A 194 2.25 -3.52 -16.12
CA THR A 194 3.52 -3.24 -15.43
C THR A 194 3.63 -1.78 -15.02
N TYR A 195 3.26 -0.86 -15.92
CA TYR A 195 3.19 0.57 -15.65
C TYR A 195 2.23 0.87 -14.49
N ASP A 196 0.99 0.37 -14.53
CA ASP A 196 -0.02 0.63 -13.50
C ASP A 196 0.45 0.13 -12.12
N MET A 197 1.08 -1.04 -12.07
CA MET A 197 1.64 -1.60 -10.85
C MET A 197 2.81 -0.76 -10.31
N ALA A 198 3.62 -0.15 -11.18
CA ALA A 198 4.69 0.77 -10.77
C ALA A 198 4.12 2.10 -10.23
N VAL A 199 3.05 2.63 -10.83
CA VAL A 199 2.35 3.83 -10.32
C VAL A 199 1.70 3.58 -8.96
N GLU A 200 1.11 2.41 -8.75
CA GLU A 200 0.55 2.01 -7.46
C GLU A 200 1.65 1.91 -6.38
N ARG A 201 2.76 1.22 -6.69
CA ARG A 201 3.92 1.12 -5.80
C ARG A 201 4.51 2.49 -5.48
N LEU A 202 4.62 3.39 -6.46
CA LEU A 202 5.06 4.77 -6.24
C LEU A 202 4.14 5.49 -5.26
N SER A 203 2.81 5.35 -5.42
CA SER A 203 1.82 5.98 -4.54
C SER A 203 1.94 5.51 -3.09
N ILE A 204 2.36 4.26 -2.87
CA ILE A 204 2.69 3.73 -1.53
C ILE A 204 4.03 4.28 -1.05
N ALA A 205 5.06 4.28 -1.92
CA ALA A 205 6.41 4.70 -1.58
C ALA A 205 6.49 6.16 -1.11
N VAL A 206 5.75 7.08 -1.74
CA VAL A 206 5.75 8.52 -1.37
C VAL A 206 5.15 8.80 0.00
N GLN A 207 4.36 7.88 0.55
CA GLN A 207 3.83 7.94 1.92
C GLN A 207 4.83 7.39 2.95
N GLY A 208 5.88 6.70 2.49
CA GLY A 208 6.96 6.18 3.32
C GLY A 208 8.09 7.18 3.51
N ASN A 209 9.01 6.85 4.43
CA ASN A 209 10.21 7.65 4.71
C ASN A 209 11.46 7.21 3.93
N VAL A 210 11.32 6.26 2.99
CA VAL A 210 12.43 5.65 2.25
C VAL A 210 12.50 6.23 0.83
N ILE A 211 13.26 7.30 0.67
CA ILE A 211 13.42 8.02 -0.61
C ILE A 211 13.99 7.15 -1.75
N SER A 212 14.84 6.18 -1.44
CA SER A 212 15.38 5.27 -2.46
C SER A 212 14.31 4.39 -3.09
N LEU A 213 13.24 4.07 -2.36
CA LEU A 213 12.08 3.37 -2.90
C LEU A 213 11.28 4.28 -3.85
N VAL A 214 11.12 5.56 -3.49
CA VAL A 214 10.48 6.55 -4.39
C VAL A 214 11.29 6.69 -5.68
N SER A 215 12.62 6.78 -5.57
CA SER A 215 13.52 6.79 -6.73
C SER A 215 13.37 5.54 -7.60
N HIS A 216 13.32 4.35 -6.97
CA HIS A 216 13.17 3.08 -7.68
C HIS A 216 11.88 3.07 -8.51
N GLU A 217 10.74 3.41 -7.92
CA GLU A 217 9.46 3.35 -8.65
C GLU A 217 9.38 4.39 -9.78
N PHE A 218 9.95 5.59 -9.61
CA PHE A 218 10.09 6.54 -10.74
C PHE A 218 10.92 5.96 -11.88
N ARG A 219 12.01 5.24 -11.57
CA ARG A 219 12.87 4.62 -12.59
C ARG A 219 12.13 3.52 -13.36
N GLU A 220 11.41 2.66 -12.65
CA GLU A 220 10.57 1.61 -13.24
C GLU A 220 9.53 2.20 -14.20
N ILE A 221 8.82 3.25 -13.78
CA ILE A 221 7.85 3.93 -14.64
C ILE A 221 8.54 4.49 -15.90
N GLY A 222 9.70 5.14 -15.74
CA GLY A 222 10.44 5.71 -16.87
C GLY A 222 10.86 4.65 -17.89
N TRP A 223 11.34 3.48 -17.44
CA TRP A 223 11.69 2.38 -18.33
C TRP A 223 10.50 1.80 -19.07
N VAL A 224 9.41 1.47 -18.35
CA VAL A 224 8.22 0.89 -18.97
C VAL A 224 7.61 1.84 -20.01
N LEU A 225 7.59 3.15 -19.74
CA LEU A 225 7.08 4.14 -20.70
C LEU A 225 7.92 4.23 -21.97
N ASN A 226 9.26 4.13 -21.86
CA ASN A 226 10.12 4.05 -23.04
C ASN A 226 9.88 2.76 -23.83
N GLU A 227 9.77 1.61 -23.16
CA GLU A 227 9.48 0.33 -23.84
C GLU A 227 8.13 0.33 -24.57
N ILE A 228 7.14 1.06 -24.05
CA ILE A 228 5.86 1.26 -24.73
C ILE A 228 6.05 2.20 -25.93
N ALA A 229 6.75 3.33 -25.76
CA ALA A 229 6.98 4.28 -26.85
C ALA A 229 7.72 3.64 -28.04
N ASP A 230 8.77 2.87 -27.76
CA ASP A 230 9.56 2.18 -28.79
C ASP A 230 8.74 1.15 -29.57
N GLU A 231 7.83 0.43 -28.90
CA GLU A 231 6.89 -0.50 -29.55
C GLU A 231 5.92 0.23 -30.46
N LEU A 232 5.32 1.32 -29.99
CA LEU A 232 4.35 2.09 -30.76
C LEU A 232 4.97 2.68 -32.03
N GLU A 233 6.19 3.21 -31.93
CA GLU A 233 6.92 3.73 -33.09
C GLU A 233 7.32 2.61 -34.06
N SER A 234 7.77 1.47 -33.55
CA SER A 234 8.07 0.30 -34.41
C SER A 234 6.85 -0.18 -35.17
N THR A 235 5.68 -0.27 -34.51
CA THR A 235 4.43 -0.67 -35.18
C THR A 235 3.95 0.36 -36.19
N ALA A 236 4.19 1.66 -35.95
CA ALA A 236 3.87 2.70 -36.91
C ALA A 236 4.78 2.59 -38.16
N ASP A 237 6.07 2.34 -37.98
CA ASP A 237 7.02 2.18 -39.10
C ASP A 237 6.69 0.95 -39.96
N GLU A 238 6.25 -0.15 -39.34
CA GLU A 238 5.81 -1.36 -40.05
C GLU A 238 4.53 -1.15 -40.86
N GLN A 239 3.59 -0.32 -40.37
CA GLN A 239 2.35 0.00 -41.07
C GLN A 239 2.53 0.95 -42.27
N HIS A 240 3.67 1.67 -42.33
CA HIS A 240 4.00 2.60 -43.42
C HIS A 240 4.96 2.01 -44.48
N ARG A 241 5.39 0.75 -44.33
CA ARG A 241 6.18 0.01 -45.35
C ARG A 241 5.29 -0.84 -46.25
#